data_AF-A0A4Y7U8F9-F1
#
_entry.id   AF-A0A4Y7U8F9-F1
#
_cell.length_a   1.000
_cell.length_b   1.000
_cell.length_c   1.000
_cell.angle_alpha   90.00
_cell.angle_beta   90.00
_cell.angle_gamma   90.00
#
_symmetry.space_group_name_H-M   'P 1'
#
loop_
_entity.id
_entity.type
_entity.pdbx_description
1 polymer ?
#
loop_
_entity_poly.entity_id
_entity_poly.type
_entity_poly.pdbx_seq_one_letter_code
_entity_poly.pdbx_strand_id
1 'polypeptide(L)'
;MLIMSSEFLISLLLLLISVVYYYLQPKKINRFYGYRSSKSMKNLTNWQYSNKLAAVMLFRISVFNSVVFLIISLVYGDLNKNIFGIFLFIQFIAMFIYVEKKTAENEKKQL
;
A
#
# COMPACT_ATOMS: atom_id res chain seq x y z
N MET A 1 -10.61 0.10 -30.15
CA MET A 1 -9.55 -0.67 -29.44
C MET A 1 -9.61 -0.22 -27.99
N LEU A 2 -9.82 -1.13 -27.04
CA LEU A 2 -9.91 -0.80 -25.62
C LEU A 2 -8.50 -0.43 -25.13
N ILE A 3 -8.14 0.85 -25.24
CA ILE A 3 -6.90 1.36 -24.65
C ILE A 3 -7.16 1.38 -23.15
N MET A 4 -6.53 0.46 -22.42
CA MET A 4 -6.61 0.44 -20.96
C MET A 4 -6.08 1.76 -20.41
N SER A 5 -6.86 2.42 -19.55
CA SER A 5 -6.45 3.70 -18.96
C SER A 5 -5.15 3.56 -18.18
N SER A 6 -4.33 4.60 -18.19
CA SER A 6 -3.03 4.61 -17.50
C SER A 6 -3.15 4.33 -16.00
N GLU A 7 -4.25 4.73 -15.40
CA GLU A 7 -4.63 4.59 -13.99
C GLU A 7 -4.84 3.11 -13.64
N PHE A 8 -5.47 2.36 -14.55
CA PHE A 8 -5.62 0.91 -14.40
C PHE A 8 -4.26 0.21 -14.46
N LEU A 9 -3.40 0.58 -15.41
CA LEU A 9 -2.04 0.02 -15.51
C LEU A 9 -1.21 0.29 -14.24
N ILE A 10 -1.27 1.51 -13.71
CA ILE A 10 -0.60 1.86 -12.44
C ILE A 10 -1.14 1.01 -11.29
N SER A 11 -2.45 0.81 -11.23
CA SER A 11 -3.10 0.01 -10.18
C SER A 11 -2.69 -1.45 -10.24
N LEU A 12 -2.57 -2.01 -11.45
CA LEU A 12 -2.10 -3.37 -11.69
C LEU A 12 -0.62 -3.53 -11.31
N LEU A 13 0.22 -2.54 -11.63
CA LEU A 13 1.63 -2.54 -11.22
C LEU A 13 1.75 -2.51 -9.68
N LEU A 14 0.96 -1.66 -9.02
CA LEU A 14 0.91 -1.62 -7.56
C LEU A 14 0.45 -2.96 -6.96
N LEU A 15 -0.48 -3.65 -7.62
CA LEU A 15 -0.93 -4.98 -7.21
C LEU A 15 0.22 -5.98 -7.26
N LEU A 16 0.96 -6.03 -8.37
CA LEU A 16 2.15 -6.88 -8.49
C LEU A 16 3.20 -6.54 -7.42
N ILE A 17 3.51 -5.25 -7.24
CA ILE A 17 4.45 -4.79 -6.20
C ILE A 17 3.99 -5.23 -4.81
N SER A 18 2.69 -5.13 -4.51
CA SER A 18 2.15 -5.49 -3.21
C SER A 18 2.29 -6.98 -2.90
N VAL A 19 2.07 -7.84 -3.91
CA VAL A 19 2.21 -9.29 -3.81
C VAL A 19 3.68 -9.63 -3.59
N VAL A 20 4.58 -9.08 -4.40
CA VAL A 20 6.02 -9.26 -4.24
C VAL A 20 6.47 -8.80 -2.86
N TYR A 21 6.01 -7.63 -2.41
CA TYR A 21 6.35 -7.09 -1.10
C TYR A 21 5.84 -7.97 0.05
N TYR A 22 4.65 -8.56 -0.08
CA TYR A 22 4.11 -9.48 0.93
C TYR A 22 5.01 -10.72 1.12
N TYR A 23 5.49 -11.31 0.02
CA TYR A 23 6.36 -12.49 0.09
C TYR A 23 7.81 -12.16 0.40
N LEU A 24 8.33 -11.03 -0.09
CA LEU A 24 9.73 -10.62 0.03
C LEU A 24 9.95 -9.54 1.09
N GLN A 25 9.01 -9.35 2.02
CA GLN A 25 9.15 -8.37 3.09
C GLN A 25 10.46 -8.59 3.91
N PRO A 26 11.12 -7.51 4.35
CA PRO A 26 12.40 -7.62 5.05
C PRO A 26 12.21 -8.28 6.42
N LYS A 27 12.91 -9.40 6.65
CA LYS A 27 12.82 -10.16 7.91
C LYS A 27 13.58 -9.52 9.08
N LYS A 28 14.54 -8.65 8.77
CA LYS A 28 15.39 -7.90 9.72
C LYS A 28 15.27 -6.42 9.44
N ILE A 29 15.51 -5.59 10.45
CA ILE A 29 15.54 -4.13 10.33
C ILE A 29 16.55 -3.74 9.25
N ASN A 30 16.07 -3.04 8.22
CA ASN A 30 16.87 -2.61 7.08
C ASN A 30 16.66 -1.11 6.84
N ARG A 31 17.76 -0.37 6.66
CA ARG A 31 17.71 1.08 6.42
C ARG A 31 17.31 1.45 4.99
N PHE A 32 17.39 0.52 4.04
CA PHE A 32 17.13 0.76 2.62
C PHE A 32 15.79 0.23 2.12
N TYR A 33 15.24 -0.81 2.75
CA TYR A 33 14.04 -1.50 2.27
C TYR A 33 13.05 -1.78 3.40
N GLY A 34 11.75 -1.69 3.09
CA GLY A 34 10.64 -1.93 4.00
C GLY A 34 9.93 -0.68 4.50
N TYR A 35 8.95 -0.90 5.36
CA TYR A 35 8.19 0.14 6.05
C TYR A 35 9.02 0.74 7.19
N ARG A 36 9.65 1.88 6.90
CA ARG A 36 10.61 2.55 7.80
C ARG A 36 9.96 3.73 8.50
N SER A 37 9.54 3.50 9.73
CA SER A 37 9.14 4.56 10.66
C SER A 37 9.88 4.36 11.98
N SER A 38 9.99 5.42 12.79
CA SER A 38 10.65 5.36 14.10
C SER A 38 10.05 4.27 14.99
N LYS A 39 8.73 4.03 14.91
CA LYS A 39 8.05 2.97 15.66
C LYS A 39 8.32 1.58 15.09
N SER A 40 8.24 1.42 13.77
CA SER A 40 8.52 0.15 13.07
C SER A 40 9.96 -0.30 13.35
N MET A 41 10.92 0.61 13.33
CA MET A 41 12.34 0.30 13.50
C MET A 41 12.79 0.14 14.96
N LYS A 42 11.89 0.29 15.94
CA LYS A 42 12.24 0.24 17.37
C LYS A 42 12.75 -1.13 17.81
N ASN A 43 12.11 -2.20 17.34
CA ASN A 43 12.47 -3.58 17.65
C ASN A 43 12.04 -4.51 16.51
N LEU A 44 12.53 -5.76 16.53
CA LEU A 44 12.26 -6.72 15.45
C LEU A 44 10.77 -7.08 15.32
N THR A 45 10.04 -7.12 16.44
CA THR A 45 8.63 -7.48 16.47
C THR A 45 7.77 -6.42 15.80
N ASN A 46 7.99 -5.14 16.15
CA ASN A 46 7.35 -3.99 15.49
C ASN A 46 7.71 -3.98 14.01
N TRP A 47 8.99 -4.19 13.67
CA TRP A 47 9.44 -4.20 12.29
C TRP A 47 8.68 -5.23 11.44
N GLN A 48 8.63 -6.48 11.91
CA GLN A 48 7.94 -7.57 11.21
C GLN A 48 6.43 -7.31 11.12
N TYR A 49 5.83 -6.78 12.19
CA TYR A 49 4.42 -6.43 12.23
C TYR A 49 4.07 -5.32 11.23
N SER A 50 4.76 -4.18 11.28
CA SER A 50 4.51 -3.03 10.43
C SER A 50 4.74 -3.35 8.95
N ASN A 51 5.81 -4.09 8.61
CA ASN A 51 6.08 -4.49 7.24
C ASN A 51 4.99 -5.43 6.70
N LYS A 52 4.55 -6.42 7.49
CA LYS A 52 3.45 -7.32 7.11
C LYS A 52 2.13 -6.56 6.92
N LEU A 53 1.81 -5.67 7.85
CA LEU A 53 0.60 -4.87 7.77
C LEU A 53 0.63 -3.92 6.58
N ALA A 54 1.78 -3.29 6.31
CA ALA A 54 1.97 -2.43 5.16
C ALA A 54 1.79 -3.19 3.84
N ALA A 55 2.35 -4.40 3.71
CA ALA A 55 2.15 -5.22 2.52
C ALA A 55 0.67 -5.57 2.30
N VAL A 56 -0.04 -5.96 3.38
CA VAL A 56 -1.48 -6.25 3.32
C VAL A 56 -2.29 -5.02 2.93
N MET A 57 -1.96 -3.84 3.46
CA MET A 57 -2.68 -2.61 3.11
C MET A 57 -2.41 -2.17 1.68
N LEU A 58 -1.17 -2.27 1.20
CA LEU A 58 -0.85 -2.00 -0.19
C LEU A 58 -1.58 -2.94 -1.14
N PHE A 59 -1.72 -4.22 -0.77
CA PHE A 59 -2.51 -5.19 -1.52
C PHE A 59 -3.99 -4.80 -1.58
N ARG A 60 -4.59 -4.41 -0.45
CA ARG A 60 -5.99 -3.96 -0.43
C ARG A 60 -6.22 -2.71 -1.28
N ILE A 61 -5.34 -1.72 -1.18
CA ILE A 61 -5.41 -0.49 -1.97
C ILE A 61 -5.30 -0.79 -3.47
N SER A 62 -4.33 -1.62 -3.85
CA SER A 62 -4.11 -1.95 -5.26
C SER A 62 -5.23 -2.81 -5.87
N VAL A 63 -5.78 -3.78 -5.14
CA VAL A 63 -6.97 -4.53 -5.59
C VAL A 63 -8.17 -3.59 -5.75
N PHE A 64 -8.44 -2.75 -4.75
CA PHE A 64 -9.54 -1.78 -4.80
C PHE A 64 -9.40 -0.84 -6.00
N ASN A 65 -8.23 -0.23 -6.19
CA ASN A 65 -7.97 0.67 -7.31
C ASN A 65 -8.07 -0.06 -8.66
N SER A 66 -7.53 -1.28 -8.77
CA SER A 66 -7.60 -2.06 -10.02
C SER A 66 -9.05 -2.32 -10.44
N VAL A 67 -9.93 -2.67 -9.50
CA VAL A 67 -11.36 -2.89 -9.78
C VAL A 67 -12.05 -1.57 -10.14
N VAL A 68 -11.84 -0.52 -9.36
CA VAL A 68 -12.49 0.79 -9.58
C VAL A 68 -12.10 1.39 -10.93
N PHE A 69 -10.81 1.43 -11.27
CA PHE A 69 -10.35 2.04 -12.51
C PHE A 69 -10.63 1.18 -13.74
N LEU A 70 -10.76 -0.15 -13.58
CA LEU A 70 -11.27 -1.01 -14.64
C LEU A 70 -12.72 -0.64 -14.97
N ILE A 71 -13.59 -0.54 -13.97
CA ILE A 71 -15.01 -0.18 -14.16
C ILE A 71 -15.13 1.21 -14.78
N ILE A 72 -14.39 2.19 -14.26
CA ILE A 72 -14.45 3.56 -14.77
C ILE A 72 -13.96 3.63 -16.23
N SER A 73 -12.89 2.91 -16.57
CA SER A 73 -12.39 2.85 -17.94
C SER A 73 -13.42 2.25 -18.90
N LEU A 74 -14.20 1.25 -18.46
CA LEU A 74 -15.26 0.63 -19.26
C LEU A 74 -16.49 1.53 -19.45
N VAL A 75 -16.82 2.38 -18.47
CA VAL A 75 -18.06 3.20 -18.49
C VAL A 75 -17.83 4.62 -19.01
N TYR A 76 -16.72 5.25 -18.60
CA TYR A 76 -16.46 6.68 -18.82
C TYR A 76 -15.22 6.95 -19.71
N GLY A 77 -14.44 5.92 -20.03
CA GLY A 77 -13.24 6.03 -20.87
C GLY A 77 -12.02 6.52 -20.10
N ASP A 78 -11.96 7.83 -19.81
CA ASP A 78 -10.81 8.49 -19.18
C ASP A 78 -11.20 9.29 -17.93
N LEU A 79 -10.28 9.31 -16.97
CA LEU A 79 -10.38 10.12 -15.76
C LEU A 79 -9.40 11.28 -15.81
N ASN A 80 -9.70 12.31 -15.02
CA ASN A 80 -8.71 13.34 -14.77
C ASN A 80 -7.57 12.77 -13.92
N LYS A 81 -6.41 12.60 -14.54
CA LYS A 81 -5.17 12.06 -13.93
C LYS A 81 -4.76 12.78 -12.64
N ASN A 82 -5.08 14.08 -12.52
CA ASN A 82 -4.80 14.83 -11.29
C ASN A 82 -5.66 14.34 -10.13
N ILE A 83 -6.93 14.01 -10.38
CA ILE A 83 -7.84 13.46 -9.36
C ILE A 83 -7.34 12.08 -8.92
N PHE A 84 -6.90 11.24 -9.86
CA PHE A 84 -6.29 9.94 -9.56
C PHE A 84 -5.06 10.09 -8.64
N GLY A 85 -4.15 11.01 -8.97
CA GLY A 85 -2.96 11.27 -8.17
C GLY A 85 -3.28 11.74 -6.74
N ILE A 86 -4.21 12.68 -6.59
CA ILE A 86 -4.65 13.17 -5.28
C ILE A 86 -5.29 12.04 -4.46
N PHE A 87 -6.16 11.26 -5.09
CA PHE A 87 -6.84 10.13 -4.44
C PHE A 87 -5.84 9.09 -3.94
N LEU A 88 -4.87 8.70 -4.78
CA LEU A 88 -3.81 7.76 -4.43
C LEU A 88 -2.93 8.29 -3.28
N PHE A 89 -2.59 9.59 -3.31
CA PHE A 89 -1.80 10.21 -2.25
C PHE A 89 -2.50 10.18 -0.89
N ILE A 90 -3.81 10.47 -0.86
CA ILE A 90 -4.62 10.37 0.35
C ILE A 90 -4.65 8.94 0.89
N GLN A 91 -4.78 7.93 0.00
CA GLN A 91 -4.73 6.52 0.40
C GLN A 91 -3.39 6.15 1.05
N PHE A 92 -2.27 6.62 0.53
CA PHE A 92 -0.95 6.37 1.13
C PHE A 92 -0.77 7.05 2.49
N ILE A 93 -1.28 8.28 2.66
CA ILE A 93 -1.29 8.95 3.98
C ILE A 93 -2.14 8.15 4.97
N ALA A 94 -3.35 7.76 4.57
CA ALA A 94 -4.25 6.98 5.41
C ALA A 94 -3.63 5.64 5.81
N MET A 95 -2.98 4.96 4.86
CA MET A 95 -2.22 3.73 5.10
C MET A 95 -1.10 3.95 6.11
N PHE A 96 -0.30 5.01 5.95
CA PHE A 96 0.79 5.33 6.88
C PHE A 96 0.28 5.54 8.30
N ILE A 97 -0.74 6.39 8.47
CA ILE A 97 -1.36 6.67 9.79
C ILE A 97 -1.92 5.37 10.39
N TYR A 98 -2.60 4.55 9.59
CA TYR A 98 -3.16 3.29 10.05
C TYR A 98 -2.08 2.33 10.55
N VAL A 99 -1.02 2.11 9.76
CA VAL A 99 0.08 1.21 10.13
C VAL A 99 0.78 1.70 11.40
N GLU A 100 1.03 3.01 11.53
CA GLU A 100 1.64 3.60 12.74
C GLU A 100 0.77 3.42 13.97
N LYS A 101 -0.55 3.63 13.85
CA LYS A 101 -1.49 3.43 14.96
C LYS A 101 -1.50 1.97 15.39
N LYS A 102 -1.59 1.05 14.43
CA LYS A 102 -1.72 -0.38 14.74
C LYS A 102 -0.42 -0.98 15.28
N THR A 103 0.73 -0.48 14.83
CA THR A 103 2.03 -0.84 15.39
C THR A 103 2.13 -0.42 16.86
N ALA A 104 1.72 0.80 17.19
CA ALA A 104 1.72 1.29 18.57
C ALA A 104 0.76 0.49 19.48
N GLU A 105 -0.41 0.12 18.99
CA GLU A 105 -1.34 -0.73 19.73
C GLU A 105 -0.79 -2.14 19.94
N ASN A 106 -0.11 -2.71 18.94
CA ASN A 106 0.51 -4.02 19.05
C ASN A 106 1.65 -4.02 20.07
N GLU A 107 2.47 -2.97 20.09
CA GLU A 107 3.57 -2.82 21.06
C GLU A 107 3.05 -2.79 22.50
N LYS A 108 1.96 -2.06 22.77
CA LYS A 108 1.34 -2.01 24.11
C LYS A 108 0.80 -3.35 24.60
N LYS A 109 0.42 -4.26 23.70
CA LYS A 109 -0.09 -5.60 24.05
C LYS A 109 1.03 -6.60 24.39
N GLN A 110 2.28 -6.25 24.10
CA GLN A 110 3.45 -7.10 24.31
C GLN A 110 4.21 -6.75 25.60
N LEU A 111 3.82 -5.67 26.28
CA LEU A 111 4.29 -5.24 27.59
C LEU A 111 3.35 -5.78 28.68
#